data_AF-A0AAE9S0S1-F1
#
_entry.id   AF-A0AAE9S0S1-F1
#
_cell.length_a   1.000
_cell.length_b   1.000
_cell.length_c   1.000
_cell.angle_alpha   90.00
_cell.angle_beta   90.00
_cell.angle_gamma   90.00
#
_symmetry.space_group_name_H-M   'P 1'
#
loop_
_entity.id
_entity.type
_entity.pdbx_description
1 polymer ?
#
loop_
_entity_poly.entity_id
_entity_poly.type
_entity_poly.pdbx_seq_one_letter_code
_entity_poly.pdbx_strand_id
1 'polypeptide(L)'
;MKNNSKMLYISISVVVIFLVGIIIYAKKSNNANLDGQVSTKDKINNPMAPTKTEDGSMIDSQNLPSGTPPKWAQNLMDINDNLAYSREDKIQNLVELLKQNESNPQALSGILISLTALNPIEAADDIIPYLKSSDPKVQSTALGALNNASLLTEKEHELKRSLPENEAVRKRISEAVNELKSNPDTSAKVKQALISTYSATNPSLEDTQAMKF
;
A
#
# COMPACT_ATOMS: atom_id res chain seq x y z
N MET A 1 -23.01 -51.64 -12.67
CA MET A 1 -21.97 -50.65 -12.30
C MET A 1 -22.43 -49.93 -11.05
N LYS A 2 -21.77 -50.14 -9.91
CA LYS A 2 -22.28 -49.88 -8.55
C LYS A 2 -21.58 -48.64 -7.97
N ASN A 3 -22.35 -47.79 -7.28
CA ASN A 3 -22.05 -46.44 -6.79
C ASN A 3 -20.65 -46.19 -6.21
N ASN A 4 -19.83 -45.40 -6.91
CA ASN A 4 -18.56 -44.84 -6.40
C ASN A 4 -18.72 -43.43 -5.77
N SER A 5 -19.90 -42.80 -5.86
CA SER A 5 -20.12 -41.46 -5.32
C SER A 5 -20.08 -41.43 -3.79
N LYS A 6 -20.59 -42.48 -3.11
CA LYS A 6 -20.66 -42.54 -1.64
C LYS A 6 -19.27 -42.62 -0.98
N MET A 7 -18.30 -43.30 -1.61
CA MET A 7 -16.92 -43.35 -1.10
C MET A 7 -16.20 -42.01 -1.24
N LEU A 8 -16.50 -41.24 -2.28
CA LEU A 8 -15.88 -39.94 -2.57
C LEU A 8 -16.35 -38.85 -1.59
N TYR A 9 -17.63 -38.85 -1.19
CA TYR A 9 -18.14 -37.94 -0.17
C TYR A 9 -17.59 -38.23 1.23
N ILE A 10 -17.35 -39.51 1.55
CA ILE A 10 -16.75 -39.90 2.84
C ILE A 10 -15.28 -39.44 2.88
N SER A 11 -14.51 -39.58 1.79
CA SER A 11 -13.13 -39.11 1.75
C SER A 11 -13.00 -37.59 1.88
N ILE A 12 -13.90 -36.82 1.26
CA ILE A 12 -13.88 -35.35 1.34
C ILE A 12 -14.24 -34.88 2.75
N SER A 13 -15.23 -35.53 3.39
CA SER A 13 -15.67 -35.15 4.74
C SER A 13 -14.57 -35.36 5.80
N VAL A 14 -13.78 -36.42 5.69
CA VAL A 14 -12.66 -36.70 6.61
C VAL A 14 -11.54 -35.66 6.47
N VAL A 15 -11.24 -35.20 5.25
CA VAL A 15 -10.20 -34.19 5.00
C VAL A 15 -10.59 -32.83 5.56
N VAL A 16 -11.86 -32.43 5.45
CA VAL A 16 -12.34 -31.14 6.00
C VAL A 16 -12.28 -31.15 7.53
N ILE A 17 -12.67 -32.24 8.19
CA ILE A 17 -12.61 -32.36 9.66
C ILE A 17 -11.16 -32.31 10.14
N PHE A 18 -10.22 -32.93 9.41
CA PHE A 18 -8.80 -32.90 9.75
C PHE A 18 -8.19 -31.49 9.63
N LEU A 19 -8.55 -30.74 8.57
CA LEU A 19 -8.08 -29.36 8.37
C LEU A 19 -8.62 -28.40 9.44
N VAL A 20 -9.90 -28.53 9.82
CA VAL A 20 -10.48 -27.70 10.89
C VAL A 20 -9.84 -28.03 12.25
N GLY A 21 -9.53 -29.30 12.51
CA GLY A 21 -8.81 -29.72 13.72
C GLY A 21 -7.42 -29.11 13.87
N ILE A 22 -6.64 -29.04 12.78
CA ILE A 22 -5.31 -28.42 12.76
C ILE A 22 -5.40 -26.91 13.07
N ILE A 23 -6.37 -26.20 12.50
CA ILE A 23 -6.54 -24.75 12.72
C ILE A 23 -6.90 -24.45 14.18
N ILE A 24 -7.77 -25.26 14.79
CA ILE A 24 -8.14 -25.10 16.21
C ILE A 24 -6.96 -25.46 17.13
N TYR A 25 -6.18 -26.51 16.80
CA TYR A 25 -5.01 -26.90 17.58
C TYR A 25 -3.89 -25.83 17.53
N ALA A 26 -3.61 -25.26 16.35
CA ALA A 26 -2.63 -24.18 16.20
C ALA A 26 -3.04 -22.89 16.93
N LYS A 27 -4.35 -22.62 17.05
CA LYS A 27 -4.86 -21.49 17.84
C LYS A 27 -4.72 -21.71 19.34
N LYS A 28 -4.70 -22.97 19.80
CA LYS A 28 -4.54 -23.32 21.24
C LYS A 28 -3.08 -23.35 21.69
N SER A 29 -2.12 -23.64 20.80
CA SER A 29 -0.69 -23.67 21.13
C SER A 29 -0.03 -22.29 21.31
N ASN A 30 -0.67 -21.21 20.87
CA ASN A 30 -0.12 -19.85 20.98
C ASN A 30 -0.43 -19.15 22.31
N ASN A 31 -1.17 -19.79 23.22
CA ASN A 31 -1.52 -19.23 24.54
C ASN A 31 -0.71 -19.83 25.70
N ALA A 32 0.45 -20.43 25.43
CA ALA A 32 1.31 -21.02 26.45
C ALA A 32 2.77 -20.58 26.28
N ASN A 33 3.05 -19.30 26.47
CA ASN A 33 4.34 -18.85 27.00
C ASN A 33 4.30 -17.36 27.36
N LEU A 34 3.84 -17.05 28.56
CA LEU A 34 4.13 -15.81 29.26
C LEU A 34 4.15 -16.14 30.75
N ASP A 35 5.30 -16.62 31.21
CA ASP A 35 5.66 -16.51 32.62
C ASP A 35 7.16 -16.24 32.75
N GLY A 36 7.46 -15.11 33.40
CA GLY A 36 8.72 -14.87 34.11
C GLY A 36 9.89 -14.28 33.32
N GLN A 37 10.09 -12.96 33.42
CA GLN A 37 11.29 -12.48 34.13
C GLN A 37 11.17 -11.02 34.61
N VAL A 38 11.38 -10.88 35.91
CA VAL A 38 11.65 -9.64 36.66
C VAL A 38 13.05 -9.13 36.30
N SER A 39 13.21 -7.82 36.06
CA SER A 39 14.39 -7.07 36.49
C SER A 39 14.19 -5.54 36.46
N THR A 40 14.14 -5.01 37.68
CA THR A 40 14.79 -3.80 38.21
C THR A 40 14.85 -2.49 37.42
N LYS A 41 14.28 -1.47 38.08
CA LYS A 41 14.61 -0.04 38.03
C LYS A 41 16.07 0.25 37.70
N ASP A 42 16.29 1.24 36.84
CA ASP A 42 17.27 2.30 37.11
C ASP A 42 16.80 3.64 36.54
N LYS A 43 16.67 4.62 37.45
CA LYS A 43 16.50 6.05 37.17
C LYS A 43 17.89 6.61 36.93
N ILE A 44 18.14 7.25 35.79
CA ILE A 44 19.16 8.31 35.70
C ILE A 44 18.55 9.49 34.93
N ASN A 45 18.21 10.53 35.69
CA ASN A 45 17.88 11.84 35.18
C ASN A 45 19.18 12.59 34.93
N ASN A 46 19.33 13.25 33.78
CA ASN A 46 20.19 14.42 33.63
C ASN A 46 19.62 15.32 32.51
N PRO A 47 19.25 16.58 32.77
CA PRO A 47 18.96 17.54 31.73
C PRO A 47 20.24 18.32 31.38
N MET A 48 20.68 18.25 30.13
CA MET A 48 21.72 19.15 29.58
C MET A 48 21.00 20.31 28.87
N ALA A 49 21.34 21.54 29.25
CA ALA A 49 20.69 22.77 28.81
C ALA A 49 20.80 23.02 27.29
N PRO A 50 19.80 23.65 26.64
CA PRO A 50 19.89 24.04 25.23
C PRO A 50 20.70 25.32 25.06
N THR A 51 21.64 25.30 24.12
CA THR A 51 22.35 26.46 23.59
C THR A 51 21.54 27.07 22.44
N LYS A 52 21.34 28.39 22.45
CA LYS A 52 20.63 29.14 21.39
C LYS A 52 21.50 29.32 20.14
N THR A 53 20.86 29.28 18.96
CA THR A 53 21.14 30.07 17.73
C THR A 53 19.95 29.81 16.79
N GLU A 54 19.04 30.77 16.60
CA GLU A 54 18.98 31.80 15.54
C GLU A 54 18.82 31.26 14.10
N ASP A 55 17.56 31.35 13.67
CA ASP A 55 16.99 31.38 12.31
C ASP A 55 17.08 30.12 11.42
N GLY A 56 15.92 29.80 10.83
CA GLY A 56 15.66 28.61 10.02
C GLY A 56 14.57 27.74 10.62
N SER A 57 13.33 27.94 10.19
CA SER A 57 12.18 27.08 10.53
C SER A 57 12.48 25.62 10.18
N MET A 58 12.91 24.86 11.18
CA MET A 58 12.76 23.42 11.22
C MET A 58 11.47 23.14 11.98
N ILE A 59 10.55 22.39 11.38
CA ILE A 59 9.37 21.88 12.09
C ILE A 59 9.89 20.95 13.17
N ASP A 60 9.86 21.47 14.39
CA ASP A 60 10.30 20.82 15.60
C ASP A 60 9.46 19.55 15.83
N SER A 61 10.05 18.40 15.48
CA SER A 61 9.48 17.09 15.79
C SER A 61 9.76 16.68 17.23
N GLN A 62 10.39 17.54 18.03
CA GLN A 62 10.83 17.23 19.39
C GLN A 62 9.94 17.94 20.42
N ASN A 63 8.66 17.57 20.51
CA ASN A 63 7.85 17.65 21.76
C ASN A 63 6.41 17.16 21.55
N LEU A 64 6.19 16.06 20.81
CA LEU A 64 4.91 15.35 20.94
C LEU A 64 4.97 14.46 22.20
N PRO A 65 3.92 14.44 23.04
CA PRO A 65 3.79 13.46 24.11
C PRO A 65 4.06 12.06 23.55
N SER A 66 4.80 11.22 24.29
CA SER A 66 5.07 9.86 23.84
C SER A 66 3.75 9.13 23.55
N GLY A 67 3.59 8.67 22.31
CA GLY A 67 2.40 7.96 21.85
C GLY A 67 1.45 8.74 20.94
N THR A 68 1.64 10.05 20.74
CA THR A 68 0.85 10.79 19.73
C THR A 68 1.49 10.60 18.33
N PRO A 69 0.72 10.15 17.31
CA PRO A 69 1.23 10.01 15.94
C PRO A 69 1.80 11.34 15.41
N PRO A 70 2.72 11.35 14.43
CA PRO A 70 3.13 12.60 13.77
C PRO A 70 1.94 13.27 13.05
N LYS A 71 2.01 14.59 12.83
CA LYS A 71 0.92 15.39 12.23
C LYS A 71 0.40 14.81 10.91
N TRP A 72 1.29 14.36 10.01
CA TRP A 72 0.89 13.75 8.74
C TRP A 72 0.08 12.48 8.95
N ALA A 73 0.37 11.69 9.99
CA ALA A 73 -0.33 10.45 10.28
C ALA A 73 -1.71 10.72 10.89
N GLN A 74 -1.84 11.77 11.71
CA GLN A 74 -3.14 12.25 12.20
C GLN A 74 -4.01 12.71 11.02
N ASN A 75 -3.48 13.58 10.15
CA ASN A 75 -4.20 14.03 8.95
C ASN A 75 -4.61 12.85 8.05
N LEU A 76 -3.72 11.86 7.88
CA LEU A 76 -4.02 10.65 7.10
C LEU A 76 -5.19 9.86 7.71
N MET A 77 -5.20 9.66 9.02
CA MET A 77 -6.30 9.00 9.74
C MET A 77 -7.59 9.81 9.61
N ASP A 78 -7.53 11.13 9.83
CA ASP A 78 -8.67 12.03 9.73
C ASP A 78 -9.29 11.95 8.32
N ILE A 79 -8.50 11.96 7.25
CA ILE A 79 -9.01 11.83 5.88
C ILE A 79 -9.64 10.45 5.64
N ASN A 80 -8.96 9.38 6.06
CA ASN A 80 -9.41 8.01 5.83
C ASN A 80 -10.71 7.69 6.57
N ASP A 81 -10.82 8.12 7.83
CA ASP A 81 -11.92 7.80 8.73
C ASP A 81 -13.09 8.77 8.60
N ASN A 82 -12.93 9.89 7.89
CA ASN A 82 -14.01 10.84 7.66
C ASN A 82 -15.10 10.21 6.77
N LEU A 83 -16.27 9.98 7.37
CA LEU A 83 -17.45 9.41 6.70
C LEU A 83 -18.20 10.43 5.84
N ALA A 84 -17.96 11.72 6.02
CA ALA A 84 -18.58 12.78 5.22
C ALA A 84 -17.85 12.99 3.89
N TYR A 85 -16.60 12.55 3.75
CA TYR A 85 -15.85 12.65 2.50
C TYR A 85 -16.28 11.58 1.51
N SER A 86 -16.57 12.01 0.28
CA SER A 86 -16.66 11.10 -0.86
C SER A 86 -15.31 10.44 -1.15
N ARG A 87 -15.30 9.43 -2.02
CA ARG A 87 -14.06 8.81 -2.50
C ARG A 87 -13.14 9.86 -3.15
N GLU A 88 -13.71 10.70 -3.99
CA GLU A 88 -13.02 11.76 -4.73
C GLU A 88 -12.46 12.82 -3.77
N ASP A 89 -13.24 13.21 -2.75
CA ASP A 89 -12.74 14.13 -1.71
C ASP A 89 -11.56 13.52 -0.97
N LYS A 90 -11.62 12.23 -0.60
CA LYS A 90 -10.48 11.56 0.06
C LYS A 90 -9.25 11.56 -0.83
N ILE A 91 -9.39 11.26 -2.12
CA ILE A 91 -8.27 11.26 -3.06
C ILE A 91 -7.65 12.66 -3.16
N GLN A 92 -8.47 13.71 -3.33
CA GLN A 92 -7.98 15.09 -3.40
C GLN A 92 -7.22 15.49 -2.13
N ASN A 93 -7.79 15.22 -0.95
CA ASN A 93 -7.15 15.54 0.33
C ASN A 93 -5.85 14.74 0.54
N LEU A 94 -5.80 13.47 0.11
CA LEU A 94 -4.58 12.66 0.18
C LEU A 94 -3.49 13.18 -0.76
N VAL A 95 -3.85 13.64 -1.96
CA VAL A 95 -2.91 14.29 -2.92
C VAL A 95 -2.35 15.59 -2.33
N GLU A 96 -3.18 16.40 -1.70
CA GLU A 96 -2.70 17.60 -1.00
C GLU A 96 -1.76 17.24 0.15
N LEU A 97 -2.06 16.17 0.89
CA LEU A 97 -1.19 15.68 1.95
C LEU A 97 0.15 15.14 1.41
N LEU A 98 0.19 14.52 0.22
CA LEU A 98 1.44 14.14 -0.45
C LEU A 98 2.32 15.38 -0.72
N LYS A 99 1.73 16.43 -1.31
CA LYS A 99 2.42 17.69 -1.64
C LYS A 99 2.97 18.39 -0.39
N GLN A 100 2.24 18.31 0.72
CA GLN A 100 2.69 18.86 2.01
C GLN A 100 3.85 18.06 2.64
N ASN A 101 4.12 16.84 2.18
CA ASN A 101 5.08 15.90 2.78
C ASN A 101 6.11 15.35 1.79
N GLU A 102 6.41 16.08 0.70
CA GLU A 102 7.33 15.65 -0.37
C GLU A 102 8.71 15.19 0.10
N SER A 103 9.21 15.73 1.21
CA SER A 103 10.52 15.38 1.77
C SER A 103 10.48 14.27 2.82
N ASN A 104 9.31 13.67 3.10
CA ASN A 104 9.14 12.67 4.16
C ASN A 104 8.76 11.29 3.58
N PRO A 105 9.72 10.38 3.36
CA PRO A 105 9.46 9.07 2.74
C PRO A 105 8.46 8.19 3.52
N GLN A 106 8.41 8.32 4.85
CA GLN A 106 7.46 7.58 5.67
C GLN A 106 6.03 8.07 5.46
N ALA A 107 5.84 9.40 5.44
CA ALA A 107 4.55 10.01 5.14
C ALA A 107 4.11 9.66 3.71
N LEU A 108 4.98 9.87 2.72
CA LEU A 108 4.70 9.54 1.32
C LEU A 108 4.24 8.09 1.16
N SER A 109 4.99 7.14 1.72
CA SER A 109 4.63 5.72 1.66
C SER A 109 3.26 5.45 2.29
N GLY A 110 2.97 6.03 3.46
CA GLY A 110 1.69 5.85 4.14
C GLY A 110 0.50 6.41 3.34
N ILE A 111 0.68 7.60 2.76
CA ILE A 111 -0.35 8.27 1.97
C ILE A 111 -0.61 7.54 0.64
N LEU A 112 0.45 7.09 -0.06
CA LEU A 112 0.33 6.29 -1.29
C LEU A 112 -0.37 4.94 -1.04
N ILE A 113 -0.15 4.32 0.12
CA ILE A 113 -0.88 3.11 0.52
C ILE A 113 -2.38 3.41 0.66
N SER A 114 -2.76 4.52 1.31
CA SER A 114 -4.17 4.91 1.41
C SER A 114 -4.79 5.18 0.04
N LEU A 115 -4.07 5.87 -0.86
CA LEU A 115 -4.50 6.09 -2.24
C LEU A 115 -4.75 4.77 -3.00
N THR A 116 -3.93 3.74 -2.76
CA THR A 116 -4.09 2.42 -3.38
C THR A 116 -5.48 1.83 -3.16
N ALA A 117 -6.05 1.99 -1.97
CA ALA A 117 -7.37 1.44 -1.63
C ALA A 117 -8.53 2.13 -2.37
N LEU A 118 -8.29 3.26 -3.03
CA LEU A 118 -9.32 4.10 -3.63
C LEU A 118 -9.38 4.00 -5.16
N ASN A 119 -8.57 3.17 -5.83
CA ASN A 119 -8.47 3.12 -7.30
C ASN A 119 -8.27 4.54 -7.91
N PRO A 120 -7.16 5.23 -7.62
CA PRO A 120 -7.10 6.70 -7.69
C PRO A 120 -6.76 7.22 -9.11
N ILE A 121 -7.56 6.86 -10.12
CA ILE A 121 -7.29 7.20 -11.52
C ILE A 121 -7.21 8.72 -11.77
N GLU A 122 -8.01 9.51 -11.08
CA GLU A 122 -8.01 10.98 -11.18
C GLU A 122 -6.73 11.63 -10.63
N ALA A 123 -5.99 10.93 -9.76
CA ALA A 123 -4.75 11.40 -9.15
C ALA A 123 -3.49 10.79 -9.79
N ALA A 124 -3.64 10.05 -10.89
CA ALA A 124 -2.51 9.34 -11.52
C ALA A 124 -1.34 10.29 -11.87
N ASP A 125 -1.64 11.46 -12.42
CA ASP A 125 -0.62 12.44 -12.82
C ASP A 125 0.11 13.06 -11.60
N ASP A 126 -0.53 13.13 -10.43
CA ASP A 126 0.10 13.53 -9.16
C ASP A 126 0.93 12.39 -8.52
N ILE A 127 0.59 11.12 -8.81
CA ILE A 127 1.29 9.95 -8.24
C ILE A 127 2.52 9.57 -9.07
N ILE A 128 2.47 9.72 -10.41
CA ILE A 128 3.56 9.34 -11.34
C ILE A 128 4.96 9.86 -10.91
N PRO A 129 5.13 11.12 -10.46
CA PRO A 129 6.44 11.62 -10.03
C PRO A 129 7.12 10.77 -8.94
N TYR A 130 6.36 10.12 -8.07
CA TYR A 130 6.89 9.29 -6.98
C TYR A 130 7.52 7.97 -7.46
N LEU A 131 7.30 7.56 -8.72
CA LEU A 131 8.07 6.48 -9.34
C LEU A 131 9.56 6.82 -9.48
N LYS A 132 9.92 8.11 -9.48
CA LYS A 132 11.32 8.58 -9.55
C LYS A 132 11.92 8.91 -8.18
N SER A 133 11.21 8.57 -7.09
CA SER A 133 11.73 8.75 -5.73
C SER A 133 13.03 7.97 -5.53
N SER A 134 13.96 8.55 -4.77
CA SER A 134 15.18 7.85 -4.34
C SER A 134 14.92 6.79 -3.28
N ASP A 135 13.74 6.78 -2.64
CA ASP A 135 13.33 5.77 -1.67
C ASP A 135 12.61 4.60 -2.37
N PRO A 136 13.16 3.36 -2.34
CA PRO A 136 12.54 2.21 -3.00
C PRO A 136 11.15 1.82 -2.47
N LYS A 137 10.85 2.14 -1.21
CA LYS A 137 9.53 1.90 -0.61
C LYS A 137 8.51 2.90 -1.17
N VAL A 138 8.90 4.17 -1.33
CA VAL A 138 8.05 5.17 -2.00
C VAL A 138 7.79 4.76 -3.45
N GLN A 139 8.82 4.34 -4.20
CA GLN A 139 8.62 3.83 -5.57
C GLN A 139 7.66 2.65 -5.63
N SER A 140 7.82 1.66 -4.73
CA SER A 140 6.99 0.46 -4.70
C SER A 140 5.53 0.75 -4.29
N THR A 141 5.31 1.71 -3.38
CA THR A 141 3.96 2.12 -2.98
C THR A 141 3.27 2.96 -4.05
N ALA A 142 4.01 3.82 -4.75
CA ALA A 142 3.51 4.53 -5.93
C ALA A 142 3.10 3.55 -7.04
N LEU A 143 3.90 2.51 -7.30
CA LEU A 143 3.53 1.43 -8.21
C LEU A 143 2.23 0.73 -7.80
N GLY A 144 2.04 0.47 -6.50
CA GLY A 144 0.80 -0.11 -5.98
C GLY A 144 -0.42 0.77 -6.26
N ALA A 145 -0.30 2.07 -5.99
CA ALA A 145 -1.38 3.03 -6.22
C ALA A 145 -1.73 3.15 -7.71
N LEU A 146 -0.71 3.25 -8.58
CA LEU A 146 -0.88 3.36 -10.04
C LEU A 146 -1.39 2.07 -10.68
N ASN A 147 -1.02 0.92 -10.13
CA ASN A 147 -1.58 -0.38 -10.53
C ASN A 147 -3.10 -0.39 -10.29
N ASN A 148 -3.54 0.03 -9.10
CA ASN A 148 -4.97 0.09 -8.81
C ASN A 148 -5.69 1.16 -9.63
N ALA A 149 -5.07 2.32 -9.84
CA ALA A 149 -5.58 3.36 -10.76
C ALA A 149 -5.72 2.88 -12.22
N SER A 150 -5.02 1.79 -12.59
CA SER A 150 -5.15 1.20 -13.93
C SER A 150 -6.34 0.27 -14.09
N LEU A 151 -7.08 0.00 -13.01
CA LEU A 151 -8.31 -0.79 -13.05
C LEU A 151 -9.47 0.06 -13.58
N LEU A 152 -10.58 -0.61 -13.93
CA LEU A 152 -11.81 0.11 -14.28
C LEU A 152 -12.38 0.79 -13.03
N THR A 153 -12.88 2.01 -13.22
CA THR A 153 -13.65 2.72 -12.19
C THR A 153 -15.02 2.09 -11.99
N GLU A 154 -15.69 2.43 -10.88
CA GLU A 154 -17.07 2.00 -10.62
C GLU A 154 -18.01 2.39 -11.77
N LYS A 155 -17.90 3.64 -12.25
CA LYS A 155 -18.63 4.14 -13.42
C LYS A 155 -18.36 3.32 -14.68
N GLU A 156 -17.12 2.91 -14.94
CA GLU A 156 -16.78 2.07 -16.09
C GLU A 156 -17.35 0.65 -15.98
N HIS A 157 -17.39 0.10 -14.76
CA HIS A 157 -18.06 -1.16 -14.49
C HIS A 157 -19.58 -1.08 -14.74
N GLU A 158 -20.23 -0.01 -14.27
CA GLU A 158 -21.66 0.24 -14.53
C GLU A 158 -21.96 0.38 -16.03
N LEU A 159 -21.10 1.12 -16.74
CA LEU A 159 -21.23 1.34 -18.18
C LEU A 159 -20.81 0.11 -19.02
N LYS A 160 -20.19 -0.90 -18.39
CA LYS A 160 -19.62 -2.09 -19.05
C LYS A 160 -18.66 -1.76 -20.20
N ARG A 161 -17.96 -0.63 -20.09
CA ARG A 161 -16.96 -0.18 -21.06
C ARG A 161 -15.97 0.78 -20.42
N SER A 162 -14.76 0.82 -20.97
CA SER A 162 -13.79 1.87 -20.66
C SER A 162 -14.31 3.25 -21.10
N LEU A 163 -13.94 4.26 -20.34
CA LEU A 163 -14.10 5.67 -20.68
C LEU A 163 -12.83 6.14 -21.43
N PRO A 164 -12.95 6.83 -22.58
CA PRO A 164 -11.78 7.29 -23.34
C PRO A 164 -10.80 8.14 -22.54
N GLU A 165 -11.32 9.00 -21.64
CA GLU A 165 -10.53 9.83 -20.73
C GLU A 165 -9.67 8.98 -19.78
N ASN A 166 -10.23 7.90 -19.25
CA ASN A 166 -9.53 6.98 -18.35
C ASN A 166 -8.52 6.11 -19.11
N GLU A 167 -8.82 5.75 -20.36
CA GLU A 167 -7.89 5.02 -21.22
C GLU A 167 -6.63 5.85 -21.52
N ALA A 168 -6.80 7.16 -21.72
CA ALA A 168 -5.68 8.08 -21.87
C ALA A 168 -4.82 8.17 -20.60
N VAL A 169 -5.43 8.12 -19.40
CA VAL A 169 -4.70 8.06 -18.13
C VAL A 169 -3.94 6.74 -17.99
N ARG A 170 -4.60 5.60 -18.24
CA ARG A 170 -3.97 4.26 -18.19
C ARG A 170 -2.78 4.13 -19.12
N LYS A 171 -2.84 4.76 -20.30
CA LYS A 171 -1.69 4.88 -21.21
C LYS A 171 -0.51 5.62 -20.58
N ARG A 172 -0.74 6.78 -19.95
CA ARG A 172 0.33 7.54 -19.26
C ARG A 172 0.93 6.76 -18.09
N ILE A 173 0.10 6.10 -17.29
CA ILE A 173 0.57 5.20 -16.23
C ILE A 173 1.50 4.14 -16.82
N SER A 174 1.09 3.52 -17.92
CA SER A 174 1.86 2.44 -18.53
C SER A 174 3.19 2.89 -19.11
N GLU A 175 3.22 4.05 -19.74
CA GLU A 175 4.45 4.69 -20.22
C GLU A 175 5.41 4.97 -19.05
N ALA A 176 4.92 5.54 -17.95
CA ALA A 176 5.73 5.83 -16.77
C ALA A 176 6.29 4.57 -16.09
N VAL A 177 5.48 3.50 -16.01
CA VAL A 177 5.92 2.22 -15.44
C VAL A 177 6.96 1.53 -16.34
N ASN A 178 6.79 1.60 -17.66
CA ASN A 178 7.77 1.06 -18.61
C ASN A 178 9.10 1.83 -18.58
N GLU A 179 9.07 3.15 -18.37
CA GLU A 179 10.26 3.96 -18.11
C GLU A 179 11.01 3.44 -16.86
N LEU A 180 10.30 3.22 -15.75
CA LEU A 180 10.88 2.69 -14.52
C LEU A 180 11.45 1.27 -14.68
N LYS A 181 10.75 0.40 -15.43
CA LYS A 181 11.21 -0.97 -15.75
C LYS A 181 12.52 -0.96 -16.54
N SER A 182 12.65 -0.02 -17.48
CA SER A 182 13.81 0.11 -18.36
C SER A 182 15.00 0.81 -17.69
N ASN A 183 14.77 1.48 -16.55
CA ASN A 183 15.83 2.18 -15.84
C ASN A 183 16.81 1.18 -15.18
N PRO A 184 18.12 1.23 -15.54
CA PRO A 184 19.12 0.32 -14.98
C PRO A 184 19.28 0.46 -13.47
N ASP A 185 19.07 1.66 -12.93
CA ASP A 185 19.26 2.00 -11.51
C ASP A 185 18.07 1.57 -10.63
N THR A 186 16.99 1.05 -11.24
CA THR A 186 15.85 0.53 -10.48
C THR A 186 16.28 -0.65 -9.61
N SER A 187 16.06 -0.49 -8.30
CA SER A 187 16.45 -1.48 -7.29
C SER A 187 15.78 -2.85 -7.51
N ALA A 188 16.42 -3.92 -7.05
CA ALA A 188 15.86 -5.28 -7.13
C ALA A 188 14.48 -5.40 -6.47
N LYS A 189 14.26 -4.69 -5.35
CA LYS A 189 12.97 -4.66 -4.65
C LYS A 189 11.86 -4.06 -5.52
N VAL A 190 12.15 -2.97 -6.21
CA VAL A 190 11.19 -2.30 -7.10
C VAL A 190 10.94 -3.13 -8.36
N LYS A 191 11.98 -3.77 -8.92
CA LYS A 191 11.84 -4.76 -9.99
C LYS A 191 10.93 -5.92 -9.57
N GLN A 192 11.08 -6.43 -8.35
CA GLN A 192 10.19 -7.46 -7.84
C GLN A 192 8.75 -6.94 -7.69
N ALA A 193 8.55 -5.72 -7.21
CA ALA A 193 7.22 -5.11 -7.14
C ALA A 193 6.57 -5.00 -8.53
N LEU A 194 7.31 -4.54 -9.54
CA LEU A 194 6.85 -4.47 -10.95
C LEU A 194 6.40 -5.83 -11.50
N ILE A 195 7.17 -6.88 -11.21
CA ILE A 195 6.82 -8.26 -11.61
C ILE A 195 5.54 -8.71 -10.90
N SER A 196 5.41 -8.43 -9.60
CA SER A 196 4.29 -8.91 -8.78
C SER A 196 2.98 -8.15 -9.02
N THR A 197 3.01 -6.84 -9.28
CA THR A 197 1.80 -6.00 -9.34
C THR A 197 1.40 -5.64 -10.77
N TYR A 198 2.33 -5.11 -11.55
CA TYR A 198 2.01 -4.45 -12.82
C TYR A 198 1.95 -5.42 -14.00
N SER A 199 2.78 -6.48 -13.99
CA SER A 199 2.80 -7.49 -15.07
C SER A 199 1.49 -8.30 -15.15
N ALA A 200 0.65 -8.24 -14.11
CA ALA A 200 -0.62 -8.96 -14.04
C ALA A 200 -1.83 -8.14 -14.51
N THR A 201 -1.71 -6.81 -14.63
CA THR A 201 -2.85 -5.89 -14.80
C THR A 201 -2.78 -5.02 -16.06
N ASN A 202 -1.60 -4.86 -16.67
CA ASN A 202 -1.41 -4.12 -17.90
C ASN A 202 -0.54 -4.91 -18.87
N PRO A 203 -1.14 -5.60 -19.85
CA PRO A 203 -0.41 -5.87 -21.05
C PRO A 203 -0.51 -4.58 -21.90
N SER A 204 0.62 -3.94 -22.20
CA SER A 204 0.65 -3.04 -23.35
C SER A 204 0.13 -3.76 -24.61
N LEU A 205 -0.17 -3.04 -25.69
CA LEU A 205 -0.55 -3.70 -26.94
C LEU A 205 0.56 -4.69 -27.40
N GLU A 206 1.82 -4.34 -27.14
CA GLU A 206 3.00 -5.19 -27.37
C GLU A 206 3.03 -6.42 -26.43
N ASP A 207 2.75 -6.26 -25.14
CA ASP A 207 2.69 -7.38 -24.19
C ASP A 207 1.50 -8.31 -24.49
N THR A 208 0.37 -7.77 -24.95
CA THR A 208 -0.80 -8.56 -25.38
C THR A 208 -0.48 -9.36 -26.64
N GLN A 209 0.30 -8.78 -27.57
CA GLN A 209 0.74 -9.46 -28.78
C GLN A 209 1.79 -10.54 -28.50
N ALA A 210 2.68 -10.33 -27.51
CA ALA A 210 3.69 -11.30 -27.10
C ALA A 210 3.12 -12.55 -26.38
N MET A 211 1.89 -12.49 -25.86
CA MET A 211 1.23 -13.61 -25.16
C MET A 211 0.31 -14.47 -26.05
N LYS A 212 0.19 -14.14 -27.34
CA LYS A 212 -0.56 -14.96 -28.32
C LYS A 212 0.35 -16.06 -28.87
N PHE A 213 0.23 -17.26 -28.29
CA PHE A 213 0.71 -18.52 -28.89
C PHE A 213 -0.36 -19.14 -29.78
#